data_AF-A0A5K1DAH3-F1
#
_entry.id   AF-A0A5K1DAH3-F1
#
_cell.length_a   1.000
_cell.length_b   1.000
_cell.length_c   1.000
_cell.angle_alpha   90.00
_cell.angle_beta   90.00
_cell.angle_gamma   90.00
#
_symmetry.space_group_name_H-M   'P 1'
#
loop_
_entity.id
_entity.type
_entity.pdbx_description
1 polymer ?
#
loop_
_entity_poly.entity_id
_entity_poly.type
_entity_poly.pdbx_seq_one_letter_code
_entity_poly.pdbx_strand_id
1 'polypeptide(L)' 'DAENAAPETKQSNHVIRKQQKRTEGDKLDPHVEEQFSGGRFLACITSHPGQCGQADGLLFCIQRC' A
#
# COMPACT_ATOMS: atom_id res chain seq x y z
N ASP A 1 -14.46 16.54 0.35
CA ASP A 1 -14.77 16.55 1.79
C ASP A 1 -15.21 15.16 2.24
N ALA A 2 -14.36 14.46 2.98
CA ALA A 2 -14.68 13.27 3.75
C ALA A 2 -13.57 13.13 4.80
N GLU A 3 -13.82 13.68 5.98
CA GLU A 3 -13.00 13.52 7.17
C GLU A 3 -12.76 12.04 7.46
N ASN A 4 -11.48 11.64 7.42
CA ASN A 4 -10.98 10.61 8.30
C ASN A 4 -9.81 11.20 9.08
N ALA A 5 -10.14 12.18 9.93
CA ALA A 5 -9.28 12.53 11.03
C ALA A 5 -9.22 11.29 11.93
N ALA A 6 -8.17 10.48 11.73
CA ALA A 6 -7.81 9.44 12.69
C ALA A 6 -7.88 10.07 14.09
N PRO A 7 -8.52 9.43 15.08
CA PRO A 7 -8.69 10.01 16.39
C PRO A 7 -7.32 10.48 16.88
N GLU A 8 -7.23 11.73 17.33
CA GLU A 8 -6.04 12.32 17.94
C GLU A 8 -5.67 11.53 19.20
N THR A 9 -5.09 10.36 18.97
CA THR A 9 -4.53 9.51 19.98
C THR A 9 -3.25 10.22 20.40
N LYS A 10 -3.09 10.47 21.70
CA LYS A 10 -1.87 11.05 22.25
C LYS A 10 -0.72 10.09 21.97
N GLN A 11 0.02 10.33 20.88
CA GLN A 11 1.14 9.50 20.49
C GLN A 11 2.37 9.88 21.31
N SER A 12 3.17 8.88 21.69
CA SER A 12 4.43 9.14 22.38
C SER A 12 5.44 9.79 21.44
N ASN A 13 6.33 10.64 21.96
CA ASN A 13 7.38 11.32 21.19
C ASN A 13 8.25 10.35 20.37
N HIS A 14 8.40 9.11 20.84
CA HIS A 14 9.11 8.06 20.13
C HIS A 14 8.36 7.56 18.88
N VAL A 15 7.04 7.48 18.92
CA VAL A 15 6.19 7.07 17.79
C VAL A 15 6.15 8.16 16.72
N ILE A 16 6.06 9.44 17.12
CA ILE A 16 6.14 10.58 16.19
C ILE A 16 7.48 10.58 15.44
N ARG A 17 8.59 10.44 16.18
CA ARG A 17 9.92 10.35 15.57
C ARG A 17 10.08 9.16 14.62
N LYS A 18 9.42 8.03 14.91
CA LYS A 18 9.41 6.85 14.02
C LYS A 18 8.60 7.08 12.74
N GLN A 19 7.48 7.80 12.83
CA GLN A 19 6.68 8.15 11.65
C GLN A 19 7.44 9.12 10.75
N GLN A 20 7.99 10.20 11.32
CA GLN A 20 8.78 11.19 10.58
C GLN A 20 9.91 10.52 9.78
N LYS A 21 10.66 9.62 10.42
CA LYS A 21 11.74 8.85 9.77
C LYS A 21 11.26 7.91 8.66
N ARG A 22 10.01 7.41 8.70
CA ARG A 22 9.45 6.54 7.65
C ARG A 22 8.99 7.39 6.46
N THR A 23 8.29 8.49 6.75
CA THR A 23 7.76 9.41 5.74
C THR A 23 8.84 10.07 4.87
N GLU A 24 10.06 10.27 5.37
CA GLU A 24 11.16 10.89 4.63
C GLU A 24 11.53 10.14 3.32
N GLY A 25 11.28 8.83 3.24
CA GLY A 25 11.58 8.00 2.06
C GLY A 25 10.36 7.45 1.34
N ASP A 26 9.15 7.72 1.84
CA ASP A 26 7.91 7.13 1.34
C ASP A 26 7.46 7.85 0.05
N LYS A 27 8.09 7.51 -1.08
CA LYS A 27 7.60 7.87 -2.41
C LYS A 27 6.88 6.69 -3.02
N LEU A 28 5.58 6.85 -3.24
CA LEU A 28 4.77 5.88 -3.97
C LEU A 28 4.97 6.09 -5.48
N ASP A 29 4.87 5.01 -6.23
CA ASP A 29 4.89 5.09 -7.69
C ASP A 29 3.57 5.73 -8.17
N PRO A 30 3.61 6.71 -9.10
CA PRO A 30 2.42 7.43 -9.55
C PRO A 30 1.34 6.51 -10.13
N HIS A 31 1.72 5.38 -10.73
CA HIS A 31 0.72 4.44 -11.25
C HIS A 31 -0.04 3.73 -10.12
N VAL A 32 0.62 3.49 -8.99
CA VAL A 32 -0.02 2.91 -7.81
C VAL A 32 -0.98 3.93 -7.17
N GLU A 33 -0.64 5.23 -7.16
CA GLU A 33 -1.52 6.30 -6.67
C GLU A 33 -2.82 6.44 -7.51
N GLU A 34 -2.72 6.29 -8.82
CA GLU A 34 -3.88 6.23 -9.72
C GLU A 34 -4.79 5.03 -9.40
N GLN A 35 -4.19 3.86 -9.13
CA GLN A 35 -4.93 2.66 -8.73
C GLN A 35 -5.60 2.81 -7.35
N PHE A 36 -4.93 3.48 -6.40
CA PHE A 36 -5.52 3.83 -5.09
C PHE A 36 -6.77 4.69 -5.26
N SER A 37 -6.75 5.66 -6.19
CA SER A 37 -7.90 6.51 -6.50
C SER A 37 -9.07 5.72 -7.11
N GLY A 38 -8.77 4.68 -7.88
CA GLY A 38 -9.76 3.77 -8.45
C GLY A 38 -10.32 2.72 -7.48
N GLY A 39 -9.69 2.52 -6.32
CA GLY A 39 -10.09 1.52 -5.31
C GLY A 39 -9.98 0.06 -5.76
N ARG A 40 -9.28 -0.20 -6.87
CA ARG A 40 -9.07 -1.53 -7.45
C ARG A 40 -7.61 -1.66 -7.85
N PHE A 41 -6.95 -2.71 -7.37
CA PHE A 41 -5.55 -2.98 -7.71
C PHE A 41 -5.44 -4.05 -8.79
N LEU A 42 -4.44 -3.87 -9.64
CA LEU A 42 -3.97 -4.93 -10.50
C LEU A 42 -3.02 -5.81 -9.69
N ALA A 43 -3.22 -7.13 -9.75
CA ALA A 43 -2.37 -8.11 -9.08
C ALA A 43 -2.04 -9.24 -10.05
N CYS A 44 -0.82 -9.75 -9.99
CA CYS A 44 -0.42 -10.93 -10.73
C CYS A 44 -0.53 -12.15 -9.81
N ILE A 45 -1.29 -13.16 -10.22
CA ILE A 45 -1.37 -14.43 -9.51
C ILE A 45 -0.07 -15.19 -9.79
N THR A 46 0.73 -15.40 -8.75
CA THR A 46 2.01 -16.13 -8.85
C THR A 46 1.86 -17.60 -8.45
N SER A 47 0.78 -17.92 -7.75
CA SER A 47 0.41 -19.29 -7.39
C SER A 47 -0.22 -20.07 -8.55
N HIS A 48 -0.15 -21.40 -8.48
CA HIS A 48 -0.79 -22.29 -9.44
C HIS A 48 -2.10 -22.84 -8.82
N PRO A 49 -3.24 -22.15 -8.99
CA PRO A 49 -4.46 -22.45 -8.24
C PRO A 49 -4.99 -23.86 -8.50
N GLY A 50 -4.67 -24.46 -9.65
CA GLY A 50 -5.09 -25.82 -9.99
C GLY A 50 -4.46 -26.93 -9.15
N GLN A 51 -3.33 -26.68 -8.48
CA GLN A 51 -2.69 -27.65 -7.59
C GLN A 51 -2.86 -27.28 -6.12
N CYS A 52 -2.75 -25.98 -5.81
CA CYS A 52 -2.73 -25.49 -4.44
C CYS A 52 -4.12 -25.15 -3.90
N GLY A 53 -5.12 -24.94 -4.77
CA GLY A 53 -6.45 -24.44 -4.40
C GLY A 53 -6.47 -22.99 -3.90
N GLN A 54 -5.33 -22.29 -3.94
CA GLN A 54 -5.14 -20.94 -3.42
C GLN A 54 -4.62 -20.01 -4.52
N ALA A 55 -5.13 -18.78 -4.54
CA ALA A 55 -4.77 -17.73 -5.49
C ALA A 55 -4.00 -16.61 -4.77
N ASP A 56 -2.77 -16.91 -4.35
CA ASP A 56 -1.83 -15.90 -3.86
C ASP A 56 -1.15 -15.19 -5.03
N GLY A 57 -0.88 -13.91 -4.85
CA GLY A 57 -0.30 -13.04 -5.87
C GLY A 57 0.39 -11.81 -5.29
N LEU A 58 1.11 -11.12 -6.16
CA LEU A 58 1.82 -9.88 -5.84
C LEU A 58 1.09 -8.69 -6.46
N LEU A 59 1.11 -7.54 -5.78
CA LEU A 59 0.58 -6.28 -6.30
C LEU A 59 1.40 -5.87 -7.53
N PHE A 60 0.73 -5.51 -8.62
CA PHE A 60 1.38 -5.20 -9.88
C PHE A 60 1.86 -3.75 -9.91
N CYS A 61 3.17 -3.55 -9.81
CA CYS A 61 3.82 -2.27 -10.12
C CYS A 61 4.34 -2.34 -11.56
N ILE A 62 4.03 -1.34 -12.39
CA ILE A 62 4.52 -1.27 -13.78
C ILE A 62 5.96 -0.76 -13.78
N GLN A 63 6.89 -1.57 -13.28
CA GLN A 63 8.29 -1.41 -13.65
C GLN A 63 8.45 -2.11 -14.99
N ARG A 64 8.29 -1.36 -16.08
CA ARG A 64 8.68 -1.83 -17.43
C ARG A 64 10.10 -2.42 -17.35
N CYS A 65 10.28 -3.59 -17.97
CA CYS A 65 11.59 -4.10 -18.35
C CYS A 65 12.42 -3.03 -19.08
#